data_AF-A0A0R0D1G2-F1
#
_entry.id   AF-A0A0R0D1G2-F1
#
_cell.length_a   1.000
_cell.length_b   1.000
_cell.length_c   1.000
_cell.angle_alpha   90.00
_cell.angle_beta   90.00
_cell.angle_gamma   90.00
#
_symmetry.space_group_name_H-M   'P 1'
#
loop_
_entity.id
_entity.type
_entity.pdbx_description
1 polymer ?
#
loop_
_entity_poly.entity_id
_entity_poly.type
_entity_poly.pdbx_seq_one_letter_code
_entity_poly.pdbx_strand_id
1 'polypeptide(L)'
;MTAASASLSPTAAGALSAFLRGVERRALVVAELQTGDAARAEQALVAVMRAFAAVASDLPMAQWPPRFWALLAARQALRETPTGRWEGTLAHLGSLQPLVRLALLLRIGAGLDEDTAARLLDTDVDGYQEALAAACPRDAHGNPDAQAWRVLAEQVQQQIRELPAQRLKELQQPVAAGRKEEAPKTWRAPAAEPRTSATPPRRRSSQQRRWRGPAILLGTVLVLLLAGLGWRAWRSHVPDAPAVVPDGAVGEAGPVTVEALEGDPPKVAAAAADPMATEDAAMLADRDFPLLADADLHAWSAAGGPLPVDESQARPTRPEPVAAALETAAADE
;
A
#
# COMPACT_ATOMS: atom_id res chain seq x y z
N MET A 1 14.82 -15.53 31.20
CA MET A 1 13.42 -15.16 31.48
C MET A 1 12.74 -15.02 30.13
N THR A 2 12.00 -16.03 29.69
CA THR A 2 11.23 -16.03 28.45
C THR A 2 9.85 -15.44 28.74
N ALA A 3 9.63 -14.19 28.34
CA ALA A 3 8.30 -13.58 28.41
C ALA A 3 7.37 -14.36 27.47
N ALA A 4 6.26 -14.85 28.02
CA ALA A 4 5.20 -15.46 27.24
C ALA A 4 4.61 -14.39 26.31
N SER A 5 4.53 -14.69 25.01
CA SER A 5 3.81 -13.87 24.04
C SER A 5 2.38 -13.68 24.54
N ALA A 6 2.01 -12.44 24.87
CA ALA A 6 0.66 -12.12 25.27
C ALA A 6 -0.28 -12.50 24.12
N SER A 7 -1.18 -13.45 24.36
CA SER A 7 -2.24 -13.80 23.42
C SER A 7 -3.09 -12.57 23.16
N LEU A 8 -3.25 -12.21 21.89
CA LEU A 8 -4.13 -11.12 21.45
C LEU A 8 -5.54 -11.30 22.03
N SER A 9 -6.18 -10.20 22.43
CA SER A 9 -7.61 -10.23 22.75
C SER A 9 -8.41 -10.69 21.52
N PRO A 10 -9.55 -11.38 21.69
CA PRO A 10 -10.33 -11.91 20.57
C PRO A 10 -10.75 -10.81 19.55
N THR A 11 -11.00 -9.59 20.03
CA THR A 11 -11.24 -8.42 19.15
C THR A 11 -10.01 -8.03 18.34
N ALA A 12 -8.82 -8.00 18.96
CA ALA A 12 -7.57 -7.70 18.26
C ALA A 12 -7.18 -8.79 17.25
N ALA A 13 -7.45 -10.06 17.58
CA ALA A 13 -7.28 -11.18 16.66
C ALA A 13 -8.26 -11.09 15.47
N GLY A 14 -9.52 -10.71 15.72
CA GLY A 14 -10.50 -10.44 14.68
C GLY A 14 -10.07 -9.31 13.73
N ALA A 15 -9.62 -8.18 14.31
CA ALA A 15 -9.11 -7.03 13.57
C ALA A 15 -7.88 -7.37 12.71
N LEU A 16 -6.93 -8.12 13.27
CA LEU A 16 -5.75 -8.61 12.54
C LEU A 16 -6.16 -9.50 11.34
N SER A 17 -7.11 -10.41 11.55
CA SER A 17 -7.60 -11.28 10.48
C SER A 17 -8.29 -10.50 9.35
N ALA A 18 -9.00 -9.41 9.69
CA ALA A 18 -9.66 -8.54 8.72
C ALA A 18 -8.64 -7.71 7.94
N PHE A 19 -7.62 -7.17 8.62
CA PHE A 19 -6.52 -6.46 7.98
C PHE A 19 -5.75 -7.37 7.01
N LEU A 20 -5.37 -8.57 7.45
CA LEU A 20 -4.66 -9.54 6.61
C LEU A 20 -5.48 -9.90 5.37
N ARG A 21 -6.79 -10.18 5.51
CA ARG A 21 -7.68 -10.44 4.37
C ARG A 21 -7.78 -9.24 3.40
N GLY A 22 -7.72 -8.02 3.91
CA GLY A 22 -7.74 -6.81 3.08
C GLY A 22 -6.46 -6.59 2.29
N VAL A 23 -5.30 -6.91 2.87
CA VAL A 23 -3.98 -6.64 2.24
C VAL A 23 -3.46 -7.82 1.40
N GLU A 24 -3.83 -9.05 1.73
CA GLU A 24 -3.28 -10.28 1.13
C GLU A 24 -3.35 -10.31 -0.39
N ARG A 25 -4.50 -9.97 -0.97
CA ARG A 25 -4.72 -9.94 -2.42
C ARG A 25 -3.75 -9.00 -3.15
N ARG A 26 -3.60 -7.78 -2.64
CA ARG A 26 -2.68 -6.78 -3.21
C ARG A 26 -1.22 -7.18 -2.99
N ALA A 27 -0.91 -7.69 -1.80
CA ALA A 27 0.42 -8.13 -1.45
C ALA A 27 0.89 -9.32 -2.32
N LEU A 28 -0.01 -10.26 -2.62
CA LEU A 28 0.30 -11.38 -3.50
C LEU A 28 0.61 -10.91 -4.91
N VAL A 29 -0.27 -10.12 -5.52
CA VAL A 29 -0.04 -9.63 -6.90
C VAL A 29 1.24 -8.79 -6.98
N VAL A 30 1.50 -7.90 -6.01
CA VAL A 30 2.76 -7.15 -5.95
C VAL A 30 3.96 -8.10 -5.86
N ALA A 31 3.89 -9.16 -5.04
CA ALA A 31 4.98 -10.13 -4.92
C ALA A 31 5.16 -10.98 -6.19
N GLU A 32 4.08 -11.42 -6.83
CA GLU A 32 4.10 -12.19 -8.08
C GLU A 32 4.69 -11.36 -9.22
N LEU A 33 4.24 -10.11 -9.37
CA LEU A 33 4.77 -9.18 -10.35
C LEU A 33 6.19 -8.74 -10.06
N GLN A 34 6.59 -8.67 -8.79
CA GLN A 34 7.98 -8.33 -8.45
C GLN A 34 8.92 -9.48 -8.78
N THR A 35 8.54 -10.71 -8.46
CA THR A 35 9.39 -11.90 -8.58
C THR A 35 9.32 -12.56 -9.95
N GLY A 36 8.21 -12.40 -10.67
CA GLY A 36 7.90 -13.12 -11.90
C GLY A 36 7.71 -14.63 -11.67
N ASP A 37 7.46 -15.07 -10.43
CA ASP A 37 7.31 -16.47 -10.02
C ASP A 37 6.27 -16.58 -8.89
N ALA A 38 5.13 -17.21 -9.21
CA ALA A 38 4.02 -17.38 -8.28
C ALA A 38 4.40 -18.16 -7.02
N ALA A 39 5.16 -19.25 -7.14
CA ALA A 39 5.51 -20.08 -5.99
C ALA A 39 6.43 -19.33 -5.02
N ARG A 40 7.37 -18.55 -5.56
CA ARG A 40 8.28 -17.73 -4.75
C ARG A 40 7.54 -16.57 -4.07
N ALA A 41 6.61 -15.93 -4.77
CA ALA A 41 5.76 -14.88 -4.22
C ALA A 41 4.90 -15.38 -3.05
N GLU A 42 4.22 -16.51 -3.22
CA GLU A 42 3.41 -17.14 -2.17
C GLU A 42 4.23 -17.42 -0.91
N GLN A 43 5.40 -18.05 -1.06
CA GLN A 43 6.28 -18.35 0.07
C GLN A 43 6.77 -17.09 0.80
N ALA A 44 7.09 -16.04 0.05
CA ALA A 44 7.48 -14.75 0.61
C ALA A 44 6.34 -14.11 1.39
N LEU A 45 5.12 -14.11 0.84
CA LEU A 45 3.93 -13.54 1.47
C LEU A 45 3.56 -14.28 2.76
N VAL A 46 3.52 -15.62 2.73
CA VAL A 46 3.21 -16.43 3.92
C VAL A 46 4.21 -16.15 5.05
N ALA A 47 5.50 -16.01 4.72
CA ALA A 47 6.51 -15.64 5.71
C ALA A 47 6.30 -14.23 6.29
N VAL A 48 5.88 -13.27 5.46
CA VAL A 48 5.55 -11.91 5.90
C VAL A 48 4.31 -11.89 6.79
N MET A 49 3.24 -12.61 6.43
CA MET A 49 2.02 -12.69 7.25
C MET A 49 2.31 -13.25 8.65
N ARG A 50 3.16 -14.29 8.75
CA ARG A 50 3.61 -14.84 10.03
C ARG A 50 4.47 -13.85 10.82
N ALA A 51 5.44 -13.21 10.17
CA ALA A 51 6.29 -12.21 10.81
C ALA A 51 5.48 -11.00 11.30
N PHE A 52 4.50 -10.57 10.52
CA PHE A 52 3.61 -9.47 10.86
C PHE A 52 2.70 -9.82 12.04
N ALA A 53 2.09 -11.01 12.04
CA ALA A 53 1.25 -11.47 13.16
C ALA A 53 2.00 -11.51 14.49
N ALA A 54 3.32 -11.77 14.47
CA ALA A 54 4.17 -11.77 15.66
C ALA A 54 4.47 -10.37 16.22
N VAL A 55 4.36 -9.31 15.43
CA VAL A 55 4.64 -7.92 15.85
C VAL A 55 3.39 -7.05 15.94
N ALA A 56 2.26 -7.50 15.39
CA ALA A 56 1.03 -6.71 15.29
C ALA A 56 0.41 -6.36 16.66
N SER A 57 0.65 -7.18 17.69
CA SER A 57 0.20 -6.93 19.07
C SER A 57 0.81 -5.67 19.67
N ASP A 58 2.02 -5.31 19.23
CA ASP A 58 2.81 -4.25 19.84
C ASP A 58 2.64 -2.92 19.07
N LEU A 59 1.85 -2.93 18.00
CA LEU A 59 1.68 -1.81 17.08
C LEU A 59 0.24 -1.30 17.08
N PRO A 60 0.03 0.04 17.13
CA PRO A 60 -1.27 0.62 16.85
C PRO A 60 -1.77 0.23 15.45
N MET A 61 -3.08 0.01 15.30
CA MET A 61 -3.68 -0.40 14.02
C MET A 61 -3.36 0.54 12.85
N ALA A 62 -3.21 1.84 13.10
CA ALA A 62 -2.82 2.82 12.09
C ALA A 62 -1.42 2.56 11.48
N GLN A 63 -0.52 1.91 12.23
CA GLN A 63 0.84 1.59 11.80
C GLN A 63 0.93 0.24 11.09
N TRP A 64 -0.17 -0.54 11.06
CA TRP A 64 -0.19 -1.86 10.46
C TRP A 64 0.12 -1.86 8.95
N PRO A 65 -0.51 -1.03 8.11
CA PRO A 65 -0.23 -1.06 6.67
C PRO A 65 1.24 -0.71 6.33
N PRO A 66 1.81 0.42 6.79
CA PRO A 66 3.22 0.74 6.49
C PRO A 66 4.17 -0.35 6.98
N ARG A 67 3.93 -0.92 8.16
CA ARG A 67 4.78 -1.99 8.71
C ARG A 67 4.71 -3.26 7.87
N PHE A 68 3.51 -3.66 7.43
CA PHE A 68 3.32 -4.83 6.59
C PHE A 68 4.08 -4.68 5.26
N TRP A 69 3.94 -3.54 4.58
CA TRP A 69 4.63 -3.28 3.32
C TRP A 69 6.15 -3.19 3.51
N ALA A 70 6.64 -2.66 4.63
CA ALA A 70 8.07 -2.68 4.98
C ALA A 70 8.60 -4.11 5.12
N LEU A 71 7.86 -5.00 5.80
CA LEU A 71 8.26 -6.40 5.94
C LEU A 71 8.30 -7.11 4.58
N LEU A 72 7.37 -6.79 3.69
CA LEU A 72 7.31 -7.35 2.34
C LEU A 72 8.49 -6.86 1.47
N ALA A 73 8.71 -5.55 1.39
CA ALA A 73 9.79 -4.94 0.60
C ALA A 73 11.19 -5.33 1.08
N ALA A 74 11.35 -5.66 2.37
CA ALA A 74 12.60 -6.12 2.95
C ALA A 74 12.92 -7.59 2.65
N ARG A 75 11.99 -8.38 2.07
CA ARG A 75 12.25 -9.80 1.78
C ARG A 75 13.27 -9.95 0.66
N GLN A 76 14.34 -10.71 0.91
CA GLN A 76 15.34 -11.02 -0.11
C GLN A 76 14.75 -11.69 -1.35
N ALA A 77 13.69 -12.49 -1.16
CA ALA A 77 12.96 -13.12 -2.27
C ALA A 77 12.39 -12.11 -3.28
N LEU A 78 12.06 -10.89 -2.85
CA LEU A 78 11.57 -9.82 -3.72
C LEU A 78 12.71 -8.95 -4.27
N ARG A 79 13.87 -8.91 -3.60
CA ARG A 79 15.04 -8.13 -4.04
C ARG A 79 15.85 -8.83 -5.13
N GLU A 80 15.92 -10.16 -5.08
CA GLU A 80 16.66 -10.97 -6.05
C GLU A 80 15.73 -11.82 -6.90
N THR A 81 15.59 -11.48 -8.18
CA THR A 81 14.61 -12.09 -9.09
C THR A 81 15.27 -12.68 -10.35
N PRO A 82 16.23 -13.61 -10.21
CA PRO A 82 17.03 -14.10 -11.34
C PRO A 82 16.24 -14.95 -12.36
N THR A 83 15.09 -15.49 -11.98
CA THR A 83 14.30 -16.46 -12.78
C THR A 83 12.90 -15.97 -13.13
N GLY A 84 12.59 -14.69 -12.88
CA GLY A 84 11.26 -14.13 -13.09
C GLY A 84 10.86 -14.11 -14.56
N ARG A 85 9.58 -14.36 -14.84
CA ARG A 85 9.00 -14.27 -16.19
C ARG A 85 7.83 -13.31 -16.20
N TRP A 86 7.80 -12.45 -17.20
CA TRP A 86 6.73 -11.49 -17.44
C TRP A 86 6.31 -11.58 -18.90
N GLU A 87 5.02 -11.77 -19.14
CA GLU A 87 4.47 -12.01 -20.47
C GLU A 87 3.46 -10.93 -20.85
N GLY A 88 3.22 -10.77 -22.16
CA GLY A 88 2.21 -9.85 -22.70
C GLY A 88 2.42 -8.39 -22.28
N THR A 89 1.34 -7.75 -21.84
CA THR A 89 1.31 -6.33 -21.42
C THR A 89 2.19 -6.03 -20.20
N LEU A 90 2.58 -7.06 -19.44
CA LEU A 90 3.45 -6.93 -18.27
C LEU A 90 4.94 -7.15 -18.59
N ALA A 91 5.28 -7.49 -19.84
CA ALA A 91 6.67 -7.76 -20.24
C ALA A 91 7.63 -6.60 -19.93
N HIS A 92 7.13 -5.35 -19.95
CA HIS A 92 7.89 -4.16 -19.55
C HIS A 92 8.52 -4.30 -18.16
N LEU A 93 7.81 -4.91 -17.19
CA LEU A 93 8.31 -5.13 -15.83
C LEU A 93 9.61 -5.95 -15.82
N GLY A 94 9.75 -6.92 -16.72
CA GLY A 94 10.95 -7.74 -16.83
C GLY A 94 12.19 -6.98 -17.31
N SER A 95 12.01 -5.86 -18.02
CA SER A 95 13.12 -5.00 -18.47
C SER A 95 13.67 -4.10 -17.36
N LEU A 96 12.88 -3.85 -16.31
CA LEU A 96 13.24 -2.95 -15.23
C LEU A 96 14.22 -3.59 -14.25
N GLN A 97 15.11 -2.77 -13.68
CA GLN A 97 15.91 -3.18 -12.53
C GLN A 97 15.00 -3.56 -11.37
N PRO A 98 15.34 -4.58 -10.54
CA PRO A 98 14.45 -5.07 -9.50
C PRO A 98 13.93 -4.01 -8.52
N LEU A 99 14.77 -3.03 -8.16
CA LEU A 99 14.38 -1.96 -7.23
C LEU A 99 13.43 -0.95 -7.88
N VAL A 100 13.70 -0.57 -9.14
CA VAL A 100 12.83 0.30 -9.96
C VAL A 100 11.47 -0.35 -10.19
N ARG A 101 11.45 -1.66 -10.48
CA ARG A 101 10.21 -2.44 -10.59
C ARG A 101 9.43 -2.44 -9.28
N LEU A 102 10.11 -2.63 -8.14
CA LEU A 102 9.45 -2.63 -6.84
C LEU A 102 8.85 -1.25 -6.52
N ALA A 103 9.56 -0.16 -6.80
CA ALA A 103 9.05 1.21 -6.64
C ALA A 103 7.75 1.40 -7.42
N LEU A 104 7.76 1.04 -8.70
CA LEU A 104 6.58 1.05 -9.55
C LEU A 104 5.41 0.26 -8.93
N LEU A 105 5.64 -1.00 -8.54
CA LEU A 105 4.60 -1.88 -8.01
C LEU A 105 4.07 -1.42 -6.65
N LEU A 106 4.88 -0.75 -5.82
CA LEU A 106 4.42 -0.13 -4.60
C LEU A 106 3.47 1.04 -4.88
N ARG A 107 3.74 1.83 -5.93
CA ARG A 107 2.84 2.91 -6.36
C ARG A 107 1.53 2.36 -6.93
N ILE A 108 1.59 1.48 -7.93
CA ILE A 108 0.40 1.08 -8.69
C ILE A 108 -0.34 -0.11 -8.07
N GLY A 109 0.36 -1.07 -7.44
CA GLY A 109 -0.25 -2.27 -6.87
C GLY A 109 -0.56 -2.11 -5.38
N ALA A 110 0.44 -1.64 -4.61
CA ALA A 110 0.30 -1.36 -3.19
C ALA A 110 -0.40 -0.02 -2.90
N GLY A 111 -0.58 0.85 -3.91
CA GLY A 111 -1.34 2.09 -3.78
C GLY A 111 -0.78 3.03 -2.71
N LEU A 112 0.52 2.96 -2.46
CA LEU A 112 1.19 3.77 -1.45
C LEU A 112 1.44 5.18 -2.00
N ASP A 113 1.44 6.15 -1.09
CA ASP A 113 1.94 7.50 -1.33
C ASP A 113 3.47 7.48 -1.54
N GLU A 114 3.98 8.51 -2.22
CA GLU A 114 5.40 8.60 -2.59
C GLU A 114 6.31 8.67 -1.37
N ASP A 115 5.94 9.47 -0.36
CA ASP A 115 6.67 9.58 0.90
C ASP A 115 6.82 8.24 1.62
N THR A 116 5.73 7.48 1.72
CA THR A 116 5.76 6.16 2.36
C THR A 116 6.54 5.17 1.53
N ALA A 117 6.36 5.12 0.21
CA ALA A 117 7.11 4.21 -0.65
C ALA A 117 8.62 4.52 -0.66
N ALA A 118 9.01 5.79 -0.67
CA ALA A 118 10.41 6.24 -0.57
C ALA A 118 11.05 5.74 0.73
N ARG A 119 10.38 5.94 1.88
CA ARG A 119 10.83 5.42 3.18
C ARG A 119 10.99 3.90 3.20
N LEU A 120 10.10 3.16 2.52
CA LEU A 120 10.18 1.70 2.46
C LEU A 120 11.39 1.20 1.65
N LEU A 121 11.80 1.96 0.65
CA LEU A 121 12.92 1.64 -0.22
C LEU A 121 14.25 2.24 0.26
N ASP A 122 14.25 2.92 1.41
CA ASP A 122 15.42 3.59 1.99
C ASP A 122 16.00 4.66 1.05
N THR A 123 15.12 5.42 0.40
CA THR A 123 15.43 6.55 -0.48
C THR A 123 14.67 7.80 -0.05
N ASP A 124 15.10 8.97 -0.52
CA ASP A 124 14.32 10.20 -0.45
C ASP A 124 13.23 10.25 -1.55
N VAL A 125 12.35 11.24 -1.47
CA VAL A 125 11.23 11.42 -2.40
C VAL A 125 11.73 11.68 -3.83
N ASP A 126 12.79 12.47 -3.98
CA ASP A 126 13.38 12.79 -5.29
C ASP A 126 13.93 11.52 -5.96
N GLY A 127 14.71 10.71 -5.24
CA GLY A 127 15.22 9.43 -5.73
C GLY A 127 14.10 8.43 -6.04
N TYR A 128 12.99 8.47 -5.30
CA TYR A 128 11.80 7.69 -5.62
C TYR A 128 11.12 8.16 -6.92
N GLN A 129 11.01 9.47 -7.14
CA GLN A 129 10.46 10.04 -8.37
C GLN A 129 11.34 9.73 -9.59
N GLU A 130 12.66 9.78 -9.43
CA GLU A 130 13.61 9.34 -10.46
C GLU A 130 13.42 7.85 -10.80
N ALA A 131 13.22 7.00 -9.78
CA ALA A 131 12.92 5.59 -10.00
C ALA A 131 11.59 5.39 -10.75
N LEU A 132 10.54 6.16 -10.43
CA LEU A 132 9.28 6.12 -11.18
C LEU A 132 9.44 6.62 -12.62
N ALA A 133 10.21 7.68 -12.84
CA ALA A 133 10.51 8.18 -14.18
C ALA A 133 11.31 7.17 -15.01
N ALA A 134 12.24 6.45 -14.38
CA ALA A 134 12.99 5.34 -15.00
C ALA A 134 12.09 4.12 -15.28
N ALA A 135 11.05 3.91 -14.46
CA ALA A 135 10.09 2.83 -14.65
C ALA A 135 9.05 3.10 -15.76
N CYS A 136 8.88 4.36 -16.18
CA CYS A 136 7.87 4.76 -17.15
C CYS A 136 8.15 4.11 -18.53
N PRO A 137 7.15 3.43 -19.13
CA PRO A 137 7.24 2.96 -20.51
C PRO A 137 7.58 4.12 -21.47
N ARG A 138 8.37 3.83 -22.49
CA ARG A 138 8.77 4.81 -23.50
C ARG A 138 8.28 4.42 -24.88
N ASP A 139 7.93 5.40 -25.68
CA ASP A 139 7.53 5.22 -27.07
C ASP A 139 8.75 4.92 -27.97
N ALA A 140 8.50 4.69 -29.27
CA ALA A 140 9.56 4.43 -30.24
C ALA A 140 10.57 5.60 -30.41
N HIS A 141 10.20 6.81 -29.98
CA HIS A 141 11.05 8.00 -30.01
C HIS A 141 11.80 8.22 -28.68
N GLY A 142 11.60 7.33 -27.69
CA GLY A 142 12.22 7.42 -26.37
C GLY A 142 11.51 8.37 -25.40
N ASN A 143 10.37 8.95 -25.77
CA ASN A 143 9.57 9.82 -24.91
C ASN A 143 8.69 8.99 -23.95
N PRO A 144 8.30 9.53 -22.78
CA PRO A 144 7.36 8.86 -21.88
C PRO A 144 6.02 8.57 -22.57
N ASP A 145 5.59 7.30 -22.52
CA ASP A 145 4.32 6.85 -23.11
C ASP A 145 3.24 6.75 -22.03
N ALA A 146 2.36 7.76 -22.01
CA ALA A 146 1.25 7.83 -21.07
C ALA A 146 0.18 6.74 -21.30
N GLN A 147 0.00 6.25 -22.53
CA GLN A 147 -0.98 5.21 -22.83
C GLN A 147 -0.47 3.86 -22.34
N ALA A 148 0.77 3.51 -22.65
CA ALA A 148 1.40 2.27 -22.16
C ALA A 148 1.45 2.23 -20.62
N TRP A 149 1.71 3.37 -19.98
CA TRP A 149 1.61 3.49 -18.53
C TRP A 149 0.21 3.16 -17.98
N ARG A 150 -0.85 3.74 -18.58
CA ARG A 150 -2.24 3.48 -18.14
C ARG A 150 -2.61 2.01 -18.33
N VAL A 151 -2.30 1.43 -19.48
CA VAL A 151 -2.55 0.01 -19.77
C VAL A 151 -1.83 -0.88 -18.76
N LEU A 152 -0.58 -0.56 -18.40
CA LEU A 152 0.17 -1.29 -17.38
C LEU A 152 -0.52 -1.21 -16.01
N ALA A 153 -0.88 0.00 -15.57
CA ALA A 153 -1.55 0.21 -14.29
C ALA A 153 -2.92 -0.49 -14.22
N GLU A 154 -3.71 -0.40 -15.28
CA GLU A 154 -4.99 -1.09 -15.43
C GLU A 154 -4.82 -2.61 -15.37
N GLN A 155 -3.81 -3.17 -16.06
CA GLN A 155 -3.54 -4.60 -16.04
C GLN A 155 -3.18 -5.08 -14.62
N VAL A 156 -2.37 -4.32 -13.88
CA VAL A 156 -2.03 -4.66 -12.48
C VAL A 156 -3.28 -4.60 -11.59
N GLN A 157 -4.10 -3.55 -11.74
CA GLN A 157 -5.36 -3.42 -11.00
C GLN A 157 -6.35 -4.53 -11.34
N GLN A 158 -6.41 -4.95 -12.60
CA GLN A 158 -7.25 -6.05 -13.04
C GLN A 158 -6.80 -7.38 -12.41
N GLN A 159 -5.49 -7.68 -12.40
CA GLN A 159 -4.97 -8.87 -11.71
C GLN A 159 -5.29 -8.87 -10.21
N ILE A 160 -5.23 -7.71 -9.55
CA ILE A 160 -5.65 -7.57 -8.15
C ILE A 160 -7.13 -7.93 -8.00
N ARG A 161 -8.01 -7.41 -8.87
CA ARG A 161 -9.47 -7.63 -8.80
C ARG A 161 -9.87 -9.06 -9.11
N GLU A 162 -9.28 -9.64 -10.15
CA GLU A 162 -9.61 -10.97 -10.68
C GLU A 162 -8.94 -12.12 -9.92
N LEU A 163 -8.03 -11.83 -8.98
CA LEU A 163 -7.32 -12.87 -8.23
C LEU A 163 -8.33 -13.85 -7.57
N PRO A 164 -8.32 -15.15 -7.97
CA PRO A 164 -9.34 -16.09 -7.57
C PRO A 164 -9.25 -16.42 -6.08
N ALA A 165 -10.39 -16.42 -5.41
CA ALA A 165 -10.48 -16.65 -3.97
C ALA A 165 -9.94 -18.03 -3.54
N GLN A 166 -9.93 -19.01 -4.45
CA GLN A 166 -9.35 -20.34 -4.17
C GLN A 166 -7.85 -20.27 -3.91
N ARG A 167 -7.11 -19.45 -4.66
CA ARG A 167 -5.66 -19.28 -4.50
C ARG A 167 -5.33 -18.59 -3.17
N LEU A 168 -6.15 -17.63 -2.76
CA LEU A 168 -6.07 -17.01 -1.43
C LEU A 168 -6.35 -18.01 -0.31
N LYS A 169 -7.31 -18.93 -0.49
CA LYS A 169 -7.56 -20.00 0.49
C LYS A 169 -6.37 -20.97 0.60
N GLU A 170 -5.70 -21.29 -0.51
CA GLU A 170 -4.51 -22.14 -0.52
C GLU A 170 -3.34 -21.51 0.25
N LEU A 171 -3.18 -20.18 0.17
CA LEU A 171 -2.19 -19.43 0.96
C LEU A 171 -2.43 -19.49 2.48
N GLN A 172 -3.70 -19.46 2.88
CA GLN A 172 -4.11 -19.46 4.29
C GLN A 172 -4.14 -20.86 4.90
N GLN A 173 -4.20 -21.91 4.08
CA GLN A 173 -4.12 -23.27 4.59
C GLN A 173 -2.75 -23.45 5.26
N PRO A 174 -2.70 -23.89 6.53
CA PRO A 174 -1.44 -24.25 7.13
C PRO A 174 -0.83 -25.31 6.22
N VAL A 175 0.34 -25.02 5.64
CA VAL A 175 1.07 -25.94 4.77
C VAL A 175 1.15 -27.26 5.50
N ALA A 176 0.25 -28.19 5.17
CA ALA A 176 0.34 -29.55 5.62
C ALA A 176 1.71 -30.01 5.14
N ALA A 177 2.58 -30.38 6.07
CA ALA A 177 3.96 -30.71 5.81
C ALA A 177 4.05 -31.58 4.54
N GLY A 178 4.67 -31.03 3.49
CA GLY A 178 4.95 -31.74 2.25
C GLY A 178 3.81 -31.71 1.22
N ARG A 179 3.80 -30.66 0.39
CA ARG A 179 3.60 -30.91 -1.04
C ARG A 179 4.75 -31.83 -1.44
N LYS A 180 4.46 -33.13 -1.57
CA LYS A 180 5.34 -34.09 -2.22
C LYS A 180 5.61 -33.57 -3.63
N GLU A 181 6.68 -32.81 -3.81
CA GLU A 181 7.47 -32.98 -5.00
C GLU A 181 7.91 -34.44 -4.98
N GLU A 182 7.42 -35.22 -5.95
CA GLU A 182 8.05 -36.46 -6.33
C GLU A 182 9.47 -36.14 -6.77
N ALA A 183 10.38 -36.08 -5.80
CA ALA A 183 11.79 -36.23 -6.07
C ALA A 183 11.94 -37.57 -6.80
N PRO A 184 12.53 -37.60 -8.02
CA PRO A 184 12.70 -38.84 -8.74
C PRO A 184 13.45 -39.84 -7.86
N LYS A 185 12.83 -41.01 -7.66
CA LYS A 185 13.38 -42.17 -6.96
C LYS A 185 14.60 -42.71 -7.71
N THR A 186 15.76 -42.07 -7.54
CA THR A 186 17.06 -42.68 -7.80
C THR A 186 18.13 -42.02 -6.95
N TRP A 187 18.19 -42.39 -5.67
CA TRP A 187 19.48 -42.40 -4.98
C TRP A 187 19.69 -43.82 -4.46
N ARG A 188 20.35 -44.61 -5.32
CA ARG A 188 20.91 -45.90 -4.92
C ARG A 188 22.16 -45.56 -4.11
N ALA A 189 22.14 -45.86 -2.81
CA ALA A 189 23.28 -45.68 -1.93
C ALA A 189 24.50 -46.45 -2.47
N PRO A 190 25.66 -45.80 -2.69
CA PRO A 190 26.91 -46.54 -2.84
C PRO A 190 27.38 -47.00 -1.46
N ALA A 191 27.84 -48.25 -1.43
CA ALA A 191 28.36 -48.94 -0.25
C ALA A 191 29.52 -48.16 0.41
N ALA A 192 29.59 -48.30 1.73
CA ALA A 192 30.66 -47.75 2.55
C ALA A 192 32.01 -48.39 2.23
N GLU A 193 33.00 -47.57 1.90
CA GLU A 193 34.43 -47.94 1.90
C GLU A 193 35.20 -47.20 3.01
N PRO A 194 36.29 -47.80 3.51
CA PRO A 194 36.83 -47.55 4.84
C PRO A 194 37.58 -46.22 4.96
N ARG A 195 37.39 -45.59 6.13
CA ARG A 195 37.99 -44.31 6.52
C ARG A 195 39.49 -44.47 6.72
N THR A 196 40.28 -43.76 5.92
CA THR A 196 41.68 -43.47 6.24
C THR A 196 41.74 -42.18 7.07
N SER A 197 42.50 -42.24 8.17
CA SER A 197 42.68 -41.20 9.18
C SER A 197 43.47 -40.01 8.64
N ALA A 198 42.86 -38.81 8.71
CA ALA A 198 43.54 -37.53 8.48
C ALA A 198 43.64 -36.73 9.80
N THR A 199 44.88 -36.33 10.11
CA THR A 199 45.34 -35.59 11.29
C THR A 199 44.69 -34.19 11.43
N PRO A 200 44.38 -33.71 12.66
CA PRO A 200 43.74 -32.40 12.85
C PRO A 200 44.73 -31.23 12.76
N PRO A 201 44.32 -30.05 12.23
CA PRO A 201 45.13 -28.84 12.30
C PRO A 201 45.05 -28.16 13.67
N ARG A 202 46.20 -27.67 14.14
CA ARG A 202 46.43 -26.94 15.39
C ARG A 202 45.60 -25.64 15.47
N ARG A 203 44.88 -25.46 16.58
CA ARG A 203 44.28 -24.19 17.00
C ARG A 203 45.39 -23.18 17.35
N ARG A 204 45.37 -22.00 16.72
CA ARG A 204 46.11 -20.82 17.19
C ARG A 204 45.17 -19.91 17.98
N SER A 205 45.58 -19.58 19.20
CA SER A 205 44.96 -18.63 20.11
C SER A 205 45.15 -17.18 19.64
N SER A 206 44.08 -16.44 19.40
CA SER A 206 44.11 -14.98 19.19
C SER A 206 43.42 -14.26 20.35
N GLN A 207 44.17 -14.10 21.44
CA GLN A 207 43.79 -13.44 22.68
C GLN A 207 43.82 -11.89 22.58
N GLN A 208 43.47 -11.30 21.42
CA GLN A 208 43.60 -9.85 21.19
C GLN A 208 42.32 -9.12 20.76
N ARG A 209 41.15 -9.77 20.79
CA ARG A 209 39.89 -9.16 20.29
C ARG A 209 38.85 -8.81 21.36
N ARG A 210 39.25 -8.66 22.63
CA ARG A 210 38.31 -8.40 23.75
C ARG A 210 38.17 -6.94 24.18
N TRP A 211 38.99 -6.02 23.66
CA TRP A 211 38.96 -4.60 24.07
C TRP A 211 38.33 -3.64 23.04
N ARG A 212 37.94 -4.12 21.85
CA ARG A 212 37.23 -3.28 20.85
C ARG A 212 35.73 -3.16 21.10
N GLY A 213 35.13 -4.06 21.88
CA GLY A 213 33.71 -4.06 22.23
C GLY A 213 33.25 -2.79 22.97
N PRO A 214 33.90 -2.39 24.09
CA PRO A 214 33.45 -1.22 24.84
C PRO A 214 33.70 0.11 24.12
N ALA A 215 34.76 0.21 23.29
CA ALA A 215 35.06 1.42 22.54
C ALA A 215 34.03 1.71 21.43
N ILE A 216 33.53 0.67 20.75
CA ILE A 216 32.48 0.81 19.73
C ILE A 216 31.14 1.21 20.39
N LEU A 217 30.85 0.64 21.56
CA LEU A 217 29.62 0.93 22.30
C LEU A 217 29.60 2.35 22.88
N LEU A 218 30.76 2.86 23.31
CA LEU A 218 30.89 4.27 23.72
C LEU A 218 30.70 5.22 22.54
N GLY A 219 31.23 4.87 21.37
CA GLY A 219 31.08 5.65 20.14
C GLY A 219 29.63 5.73 19.66
N THR A 220 28.88 4.62 19.67
CA THR A 220 27.46 4.62 19.27
C THR A 220 26.58 5.38 20.24
N VAL A 221 26.85 5.30 21.55
CA VAL A 221 26.12 6.09 22.56
C VAL A 221 26.37 7.59 22.40
N LEU A 222 27.61 7.99 22.10
CA LEU A 222 27.95 9.40 21.85
C LEU A 222 27.24 9.94 20.60
N VAL A 223 27.19 9.16 19.51
CA VAL A 223 26.47 9.53 18.27
C VAL A 223 24.97 9.65 18.52
N LEU A 224 24.36 8.73 19.29
CA LEU A 224 22.94 8.80 19.64
C LEU A 224 22.62 10.02 20.52
N LEU A 225 23.50 10.39 21.44
CA LEU A 225 23.33 11.59 22.27
C LEU A 225 23.45 12.87 21.43
N LEU A 226 24.39 12.94 20.49
CA LEU A 226 24.51 14.07 19.57
C LEU A 226 23.32 14.17 18.62
N ALA A 227 22.81 13.04 18.11
CA ALA A 227 21.59 13.01 17.30
C ALA A 227 20.35 13.46 18.10
N GLY A 228 20.22 13.01 19.35
CA GLY A 228 19.12 13.43 20.23
C GLY A 228 19.17 14.91 20.61
N LEU A 229 20.38 15.46 20.85
CA LEU A 229 20.57 16.88 21.12
C LEU A 229 20.35 17.74 19.87
N GLY A 230 20.79 17.28 18.69
CA GLY A 230 20.52 17.93 17.41
C GLY A 230 19.03 17.96 17.07
N TRP A 231 18.32 16.86 17.31
CA TRP A 231 16.86 16.78 17.16
C TRP A 231 16.13 17.74 18.13
N ARG A 232 16.60 17.82 19.38
CA ARG A 232 16.02 18.71 20.39
C ARG A 232 16.28 20.18 20.07
N ALA A 233 17.49 20.52 19.63
CA ALA A 233 17.87 21.87 19.20
C ALA A 233 17.09 22.31 17.95
N TRP A 234 16.92 21.41 16.98
CA TRP A 234 16.10 21.66 15.78
C TRP A 234 14.64 21.89 16.17
N ARG A 235 14.07 21.08 17.09
CA ARG A 235 12.70 21.26 17.59
C ARG A 235 12.50 22.56 18.37
N SER A 236 13.51 23.06 19.08
CA SER A 236 13.45 24.36 19.78
C SER A 236 13.75 25.57 18.89
N HIS A 237 14.26 25.35 17.66
CA HIS A 237 14.54 26.38 16.67
C HIS A 237 13.49 26.46 15.56
N VAL A 238 12.41 25.69 15.61
CA VAL A 238 11.23 25.95 14.79
C VAL A 238 10.55 27.20 15.38
N PRO A 239 10.60 28.36 14.71
CA PRO A 239 9.79 29.51 15.12
C PRO A 239 8.33 29.09 15.01
N ASP A 240 7.45 29.59 15.89
CA ASP A 240 5.99 29.50 15.72
C ASP A 240 5.61 30.23 14.42
N ALA A 241 5.74 29.52 13.30
CA ALA A 241 5.19 29.88 12.02
C ALA A 241 3.70 29.51 12.08
N PRO A 242 2.78 30.43 11.75
CA PRO A 242 1.36 30.12 11.74
C PRO A 242 1.11 28.94 10.80
N ALA A 243 0.47 27.90 11.34
CA ALA A 243 0.20 26.66 10.63
C ALA A 243 -0.68 26.94 9.41
N VAL A 244 -0.16 26.69 8.22
CA VAL A 244 -0.96 26.54 7.01
C VAL A 244 -1.68 25.20 7.12
N VAL A 245 -3.00 25.27 7.28
CA VAL A 245 -3.91 24.13 7.31
C VAL A 245 -4.30 23.79 5.86
N PRO A 246 -4.12 22.55 5.36
CA PRO A 246 -4.64 22.12 4.06
C PRO A 246 -6.16 21.93 4.08
N ASP A 247 -6.82 22.22 2.95
CA ASP A 247 -8.28 22.18 2.78
C ASP A 247 -8.92 20.86 3.23
N GLY A 248 -9.84 20.97 4.20
CA GLY A 248 -10.67 19.88 4.73
C GLY A 248 -10.67 19.73 6.26
N ALA A 249 -9.78 20.41 6.99
CA ALA A 249 -9.81 20.43 8.46
C ALA A 249 -10.64 21.61 8.97
N VAL A 250 -11.71 21.30 9.72
CA VAL A 250 -12.52 22.29 10.43
C VAL A 250 -11.70 22.84 11.60
N GLY A 251 -11.03 23.97 11.36
CA GLY A 251 -10.46 24.84 12.39
C GLY A 251 -10.93 26.27 12.12
N GLU A 252 -11.33 26.99 13.19
CA GLU A 252 -11.81 28.37 13.10
C GLU A 252 -10.94 29.21 12.16
N ALA A 253 -11.56 29.73 11.11
CA ALA A 253 -10.91 30.51 10.08
C ALA A 253 -10.28 31.77 10.67
N GLY A 254 -8.95 31.81 10.72
CA GLY A 254 -8.20 33.04 10.78
C GLY A 254 -8.49 33.92 9.55
N PRO A 255 -8.17 35.23 9.60
CA PRO A 255 -8.51 36.16 8.53
C PRO A 255 -7.86 35.75 7.21
N VAL A 256 -8.66 35.67 6.15
CA VAL A 256 -8.24 35.33 4.80
C VAL A 256 -7.16 36.31 4.32
N THR A 257 -5.97 35.80 4.01
CA THR A 257 -4.89 36.57 3.38
C THR A 257 -4.90 36.34 1.88
N VAL A 258 -5.10 37.41 1.11
CA VAL A 258 -5.01 37.41 -0.35
C VAL A 258 -3.60 37.86 -0.74
N GLU A 259 -2.87 36.98 -1.43
CA GLU A 259 -1.57 37.32 -2.02
C GLU A 259 -1.74 37.48 -3.54
N ALA A 260 -1.23 38.58 -4.08
CA ALA A 260 -1.30 38.88 -5.50
C ALA A 260 -0.26 38.04 -6.25
N LEU A 261 -0.69 37.24 -7.22
CA LEU A 261 0.20 36.50 -8.10
C LEU A 261 0.99 37.48 -8.98
N GLU A 262 2.33 37.35 -9.03
CA GLU A 262 3.14 38.09 -9.99
C GLU A 262 2.97 37.52 -11.40
N GLY A 263 2.30 38.28 -12.27
CA GLY A 263 2.15 37.98 -13.69
C GLY A 263 0.85 38.54 -14.27
N ASP A 264 0.88 38.99 -15.52
CA ASP A 264 -0.36 39.30 -16.23
C ASP A 264 -1.19 38.02 -16.39
N PRO A 265 -2.49 38.03 -16.05
CA PRO A 265 -3.34 36.87 -16.25
C PRO A 265 -3.32 36.48 -17.73
N PRO A 266 -3.23 35.17 -18.04
CA PRO A 266 -3.28 34.72 -19.42
C PRO A 266 -4.54 35.27 -20.08
N LYS A 267 -4.40 35.85 -21.27
CA LYS A 267 -5.50 36.44 -22.02
C LYS A 267 -6.42 35.34 -22.53
N VAL A 268 -7.30 34.84 -21.66
CA VAL A 268 -8.35 33.88 -22.01
C VAL A 268 -9.39 34.64 -22.83
N ALA A 269 -9.73 34.13 -24.01
CA ALA A 269 -10.89 34.64 -24.75
C ALA A 269 -12.11 34.50 -23.84
N ALA A 270 -12.87 35.58 -23.64
CA ALA A 270 -14.11 35.53 -22.86
C ALA A 270 -14.94 34.35 -23.39
N ALA A 271 -15.26 33.40 -22.51
CA ALA A 271 -16.24 32.38 -22.83
C ALA A 271 -17.45 33.12 -23.42
N ALA A 272 -17.92 32.70 -24.60
CA ALA A 272 -19.10 33.29 -25.20
C ALA A 272 -20.17 33.37 -24.11
N ALA A 273 -20.71 34.56 -23.88
CA ALA A 273 -21.66 34.81 -22.81
C ALA A 273 -22.88 33.94 -23.06
N ASP A 274 -22.89 32.75 -22.46
CA ASP A 274 -24.08 31.94 -22.39
C ASP A 274 -25.08 32.76 -21.57
N PRO A 275 -26.22 33.16 -22.16
CA PRO A 275 -27.22 33.94 -21.44
C PRO A 275 -27.69 33.19 -20.19
N MET A 276 -27.71 31.85 -20.23
CA MET A 276 -28.05 31.00 -19.08
C MET A 276 -27.03 31.16 -17.95
N ALA A 277 -25.73 31.12 -18.27
CA ALA A 277 -24.67 31.29 -17.30
C ALA A 277 -24.63 32.71 -16.69
N THR A 278 -25.12 33.72 -17.43
CA THR A 278 -25.21 35.10 -16.95
C THR A 278 -26.38 35.28 -15.99
N GLU A 279 -27.51 34.65 -16.27
CA GLU A 279 -28.67 34.60 -15.38
C GLU A 279 -28.37 33.81 -14.10
N ASP A 280 -27.69 32.66 -14.22
CA ASP A 280 -27.24 31.86 -13.08
C ASP A 280 -26.23 32.62 -12.21
N ALA A 281 -25.29 33.35 -12.82
CA ALA A 281 -24.32 34.17 -12.08
C ALA A 281 -24.99 35.34 -11.35
N ALA A 282 -26.02 35.96 -11.94
CA ALA A 282 -26.81 37.00 -11.29
C ALA A 282 -27.65 36.44 -10.13
N MET A 283 -28.22 35.25 -10.29
CA MET A 283 -28.93 34.52 -9.25
C MET A 283 -28.00 34.17 -8.07
N LEU A 284 -26.81 33.62 -8.35
CA LEU A 284 -25.84 33.24 -7.33
C LEU A 284 -25.21 34.44 -6.60
N ALA A 285 -25.21 35.63 -7.22
CA ALA A 285 -24.74 36.87 -6.61
C ALA A 285 -25.74 37.47 -5.62
N ASP A 286 -27.03 37.11 -5.70
CA ASP A 286 -28.06 37.54 -4.76
C ASP A 286 -28.17 36.56 -3.60
N ARG A 287 -27.57 36.93 -2.46
CA ARG A 287 -27.47 36.07 -1.27
C ARG A 287 -28.82 35.79 -0.60
N ASP A 288 -29.84 36.59 -0.88
CA ASP A 288 -31.19 36.44 -0.33
C ASP A 288 -32.13 35.72 -1.31
N PHE A 289 -31.61 35.22 -2.43
CA PHE A 289 -32.41 34.53 -3.44
C PHE A 289 -33.00 33.22 -2.88
N PRO A 290 -34.34 33.05 -2.83
CA PRO A 290 -34.97 31.93 -2.13
C PRO A 290 -34.55 30.54 -2.64
N LEU A 291 -34.21 30.43 -3.93
CA LEU A 291 -33.80 29.16 -4.57
C LEU A 291 -32.35 28.76 -4.28
N LEU A 292 -31.52 29.67 -3.76
CA LEU A 292 -30.11 29.38 -3.46
C LEU A 292 -29.98 28.35 -2.33
N ALA A 293 -30.93 28.33 -1.39
CA ALA A 293 -30.97 27.34 -0.30
C ALA A 293 -31.21 25.91 -0.81
N ASP A 294 -31.98 25.77 -1.90
CA ASP A 294 -32.38 24.47 -2.46
C ASP A 294 -31.65 24.15 -3.79
N ALA A 295 -30.67 24.97 -4.19
CA ALA A 295 -29.96 24.82 -5.46
C ALA A 295 -29.25 23.47 -5.58
N ASP A 296 -28.65 22.98 -4.49
CA ASP A 296 -28.00 21.67 -4.43
C ASP A 296 -29.00 20.53 -4.62
N LEU A 297 -30.21 20.65 -4.04
CA LEU A 297 -31.28 19.67 -4.19
C LEU A 297 -31.80 19.64 -5.63
N HIS A 298 -31.95 20.81 -6.26
CA HIS A 298 -32.38 20.92 -7.65
C HIS A 298 -31.33 20.40 -8.64
N ALA A 299 -30.04 20.68 -8.41
CA ALA A 299 -28.94 20.15 -9.21
C ALA A 299 -28.88 18.61 -9.12
N TRP A 300 -29.09 18.06 -7.92
CA TRP A 300 -29.14 16.64 -7.69
C TRP A 300 -30.36 15.96 -8.34
N SER A 301 -31.53 16.59 -8.29
CA SER A 301 -32.75 16.13 -8.98
C SER A 301 -32.58 16.14 -10.51
N ALA A 302 -32.02 17.23 -11.07
CA ALA A 302 -31.75 17.35 -12.50
C ALA A 302 -30.73 16.31 -13.00
N ALA A 303 -29.78 15.91 -12.15
CA ALA A 303 -28.83 14.84 -12.42
C ALA A 303 -29.45 13.42 -12.35
N GLY A 304 -30.75 13.30 -12.05
CA GLY A 304 -31.45 12.00 -11.96
C GLY A 304 -31.18 11.25 -10.66
N GLY A 305 -30.84 11.96 -9.57
CA GLY A 305 -30.61 11.37 -8.26
C GLY A 305 -31.86 10.68 -7.69
N PRO A 306 -31.76 9.46 -7.11
CA PRO A 306 -32.91 8.77 -6.53
C PRO A 306 -33.34 9.44 -5.23
N LEU A 307 -34.57 9.99 -5.18
CA LEU A 307 -35.18 10.65 -4.00
C LEU A 307 -34.78 9.95 -2.68
N PRO A 308 -34.23 10.68 -1.68
CA PRO A 308 -33.84 10.05 -0.43
C PRO A 308 -35.08 9.44 0.23
N VAL A 309 -34.92 8.29 0.87
CA VAL A 309 -36.01 7.63 1.60
C VAL A 309 -36.53 8.60 2.66
N ASP A 310 -37.85 8.79 2.70
CA ASP A 310 -38.50 9.63 3.70
C ASP A 310 -38.35 9.01 5.10
N GLU A 311 -37.42 9.56 5.89
CA GLU A 311 -37.15 9.13 7.27
C GLU A 311 -38.15 9.68 8.29
N SER A 312 -39.15 10.47 7.87
CA SER A 312 -40.19 11.00 8.77
C SER A 312 -41.21 9.94 9.22
N GLN A 313 -41.20 8.78 8.58
CA GLN A 313 -42.00 7.62 8.99
C GLN A 313 -41.30 6.89 10.14
N ALA A 314 -42.03 6.64 11.23
CA ALA A 314 -41.52 5.89 12.37
C ALA A 314 -41.01 4.51 11.91
N ARG A 315 -39.71 4.25 12.13
CA ARG A 315 -39.04 2.99 11.85
C ARG A 315 -39.89 1.83 12.43
N PRO A 316 -40.45 0.91 11.62
CA PRO A 316 -41.29 -0.15 12.15
C PRO A 316 -40.46 -1.03 13.10
N THR A 317 -40.87 -1.09 14.37
CA THR A 317 -40.15 -1.73 15.48
C THR A 317 -40.16 -3.26 15.43
N ARG A 318 -40.43 -3.86 14.26
CA ARG A 318 -40.44 -5.30 14.09
C ARG A 318 -39.98 -5.66 12.68
N PRO A 319 -38.84 -6.37 12.52
CA PRO A 319 -38.55 -7.00 11.26
C PRO A 319 -39.56 -8.14 11.09
N GLU A 320 -40.55 -7.95 10.21
CA GLU A 320 -41.30 -9.07 9.65
C GLU A 320 -40.31 -9.98 8.89
N PRO A 321 -40.36 -11.30 9.11
CA PRO A 321 -39.49 -12.22 8.39
C PRO A 321 -39.81 -12.18 6.89
N VAL A 322 -38.77 -12.02 6.09
CA VAL A 322 -38.77 -12.08 4.62
C VAL A 322 -39.19 -13.48 4.17
N ALA A 323 -40.49 -13.77 4.19
CA ALA A 323 -41.04 -15.05 3.78
C ALA A 323 -42.51 -14.98 3.28
N ALA A 324 -43.06 -13.81 2.99
CA ALA A 324 -44.48 -13.67 2.60
C ALA A 324 -44.73 -12.77 1.38
N ALA A 325 -43.77 -12.64 0.45
CA ALA A 325 -43.98 -11.91 -0.81
C ALA A 325 -43.40 -12.66 -2.00
N LEU A 326 -43.77 -13.93 -2.14
CA LEU A 326 -43.69 -14.69 -3.39
C LEU A 326 -44.94 -15.59 -3.49
N GLU A 327 -46.13 -14.98 -3.48
CA GLU A 327 -47.30 -15.62 -4.10
C GLU A 327 -47.37 -15.15 -5.54
N THR A 328 -46.92 -16.03 -6.43
CA THR A 328 -47.14 -15.98 -7.87
C THR A 328 -48.64 -16.07 -8.14
N ALA A 329 -49.26 -14.97 -8.58
CA ALA A 329 -50.56 -15.02 -9.21
C ALA A 329 -50.41 -15.70 -10.57
N ALA A 330 -50.89 -16.94 -10.66
CA ALA A 330 -51.12 -17.66 -11.91
C ALA A 330 -52.61 -18.05 -11.96
N ALA A 331 -53.27 -17.71 -13.08
CA ALA A 331 -54.63 -18.07 -13.51
C ALA A 331 -55.77 -17.50 -12.63
N ASP A 332 -56.90 -16.99 -13.14
CA ASP A 332 -57.70 -17.37 -14.29
C ASP A 332 -58.69 -16.21 -14.66
N GLU A 333 -59.20 -16.24 -15.90
CA GLU A 333 -60.15 -15.32 -16.62
C GLU A 333 -59.65 -13.96 -17.17
#